data_AF-A0A523KVV2-F1
#
_entry.id   AF-A0A523KVV2-F1
#
_cell.length_a   1.000
_cell.length_b   1.000
_cell.length_c   1.000
_cell.angle_alpha   90.00
_cell.angle_beta   90.00
_cell.angle_gamma   90.00
#
_symmetry.space_group_name_H-M   'P 1'
#
loop_
_entity.id
_entity.type
_entity.pdbx_description
1 polymer ?
#
loop_
_entity_poly.entity_id
_entity_poly.type
_entity_poly.pdbx_seq_one_letter_code
_entity_poly.pdbx_strand_id
1 'polypeptide(L)'
;MHIRQDHMMWNRLFKLSRERKVSYQRQLREVIVSAILDDRLPLEIPLPSSRELAKHLGISRNTVVLAYQQLIDEGYLVSRERSGYYIDKSMLSGRVKLTPIIHPDDAVQPDWDHHIKFRPSQQHNIVKPIDWKKY
;
A
#
# COMPACT_ATOMS: atom_id res chain seq x y z
N MET A 1 -4.02 -16.57 28.04
CA MET A 1 -2.55 -16.35 28.07
C MET A 1 -1.99 -16.65 26.66
N HIS A 2 -2.10 -15.72 25.70
CA HIS A 2 -1.76 -15.94 24.27
C HIS A 2 -0.64 -15.04 23.71
N ILE A 3 0.00 -14.22 24.55
CA ILE A 3 0.85 -13.07 24.13
C ILE A 3 2.20 -13.48 23.49
N ARG A 4 2.60 -14.77 23.54
CA ARG A 4 3.96 -15.20 23.12
C ARG A 4 4.12 -15.46 21.62
N GLN A 5 3.05 -15.59 20.84
CA GLN A 5 3.13 -15.93 19.40
C GLN A 5 3.07 -14.72 18.46
N ASP A 6 2.32 -13.67 18.81
CA ASP A 6 2.13 -12.48 17.96
C ASP A 6 3.45 -11.76 17.65
N HIS A 7 4.37 -11.75 18.61
CA HIS A 7 5.69 -11.12 18.49
C HIS A 7 6.55 -11.69 17.36
N MET A 8 6.47 -13.00 17.08
CA MET A 8 7.27 -13.62 16.01
C MET A 8 6.73 -13.25 14.61
N MET A 9 5.43 -12.98 14.49
CA MET A 9 4.83 -12.54 13.22
C MET A 9 5.32 -11.15 12.82
N TRP A 10 5.31 -10.20 13.75
CA TRP A 10 5.73 -8.82 13.49
C TRP A 10 7.19 -8.71 13.04
N ASN A 11 8.09 -9.50 13.64
CA ASN A 11 9.51 -9.50 13.28
C ASN A 11 9.78 -9.98 11.85
N ARG A 12 8.97 -10.93 11.35
CA ARG A 12 9.12 -11.43 9.99
C ARG A 12 8.61 -10.41 8.96
N LEU A 13 7.58 -9.65 9.32
CA LEU A 13 6.95 -8.65 8.46
C LEU A 13 7.77 -7.36 8.39
N PHE A 14 8.31 -6.89 9.51
CA PHE A 14 9.00 -5.61 9.58
C PHE A 14 10.53 -5.77 9.47
N LYS A 15 11.03 -5.85 8.24
CA LYS A 15 12.49 -5.87 7.97
C LYS A 15 12.99 -4.49 7.53
N LEU A 16 13.85 -3.88 8.35
CA LEU A 16 14.53 -2.62 8.02
C LEU A 16 15.95 -2.91 7.51
N SER A 17 16.44 -2.10 6.57
CA SER A 17 17.78 -2.24 5.99
C SER A 17 18.62 -1.01 6.32
N ARG A 18 19.76 -1.23 6.97
CA ARG A 18 20.72 -0.15 7.29
C ARG A 18 21.42 0.39 6.03
N GLU A 19 21.56 -0.45 5.00
CA GLU A 19 22.21 -0.11 3.72
C GLU A 19 21.39 0.87 2.85
N ARG A 20 20.11 1.08 3.17
CA ARG A 20 19.28 2.02 2.43
C ARG A 20 19.57 3.46 2.85
N LYS A 21 19.71 4.35 1.88
CA LYS A 21 19.91 5.81 2.08
C LYS A 21 18.69 6.54 2.69
N VAL A 22 17.59 5.84 2.95
CA VAL A 22 16.35 6.41 3.52
C VAL A 22 16.30 6.24 5.04
N SER A 23 15.71 7.23 5.74
CA SER A 23 15.57 7.19 7.20
C SER A 23 14.77 5.98 7.68
N TYR A 24 15.06 5.48 8.88
CA TYR A 24 14.32 4.37 9.47
C TYR A 24 12.83 4.65 9.63
N GLN A 25 12.44 5.90 9.88
CA GLN A 25 11.04 6.32 9.90
C GLN A 25 10.37 6.04 8.56
N ARG A 26 11.01 6.46 7.46
CA ARG A 26 10.48 6.26 6.11
C ARG A 26 10.42 4.79 5.74
N GLN A 27 11.48 4.02 6.04
CA GLN A 27 11.49 2.58 5.79
C GLN A 27 10.38 1.87 6.58
N LEU A 28 10.19 2.22 7.84
CA LEU A 28 9.15 1.61 8.67
C LEU A 28 7.76 1.90 8.11
N ARG A 29 7.50 3.16 7.71
CA ARG A 29 6.25 3.53 7.04
C ARG A 29 6.02 2.70 5.78
N GLU A 30 7.01 2.63 4.89
CA GLU A 30 6.90 1.89 3.63
C GLU A 30 6.62 0.40 3.85
N VAL A 31 7.28 -0.23 4.83
CA VAL A 31 7.05 -1.65 5.15
C VAL A 31 5.67 -1.87 5.77
N ILE A 32 5.19 -0.97 6.64
CA ILE A 32 3.84 -1.09 7.20
C ILE A 32 2.79 -0.91 6.12
N VAL A 33 2.91 0.14 5.29
CA VAL A 33 1.97 0.40 4.19
C VAL A 33 1.93 -0.80 3.25
N SER A 34 3.09 -1.29 2.77
CA SER A 34 3.11 -2.47 1.90
C SER A 34 2.46 -3.69 2.54
N ALA A 35 2.70 -3.95 3.83
CA ALA A 35 2.04 -5.06 4.52
C ALA A 35 0.51 -4.89 4.64
N ILE A 36 0.01 -3.66 4.78
CA ILE A 36 -1.43 -3.33 4.72
C ILE A 36 -1.98 -3.46 3.29
N LEU A 37 -1.18 -3.09 2.27
CA LEU A 37 -1.55 -3.22 0.87
C LEU A 37 -1.65 -4.69 0.44
N ASP A 38 -0.73 -5.53 0.92
CA ASP A 38 -0.65 -6.95 0.60
C ASP A 38 -1.61 -7.84 1.42
N ASP A 39 -2.47 -7.26 2.26
CA ASP A 39 -3.39 -7.97 3.17
C ASP A 39 -2.68 -8.96 4.11
N ARG A 40 -1.39 -8.69 4.41
CA ARG A 40 -0.55 -9.52 5.31
C ARG A 40 -0.71 -9.16 6.76
N LEU A 41 -1.33 -8.02 7.06
CA LEU A 41 -1.61 -7.58 8.42
C LEU A 41 -3.06 -7.90 8.81
N PRO A 42 -3.27 -8.59 9.93
CA PRO A 42 -4.62 -8.85 10.44
C PRO A 42 -5.30 -7.55 10.89
N LEU A 43 -6.46 -7.24 10.30
CA LEU A 43 -7.21 -5.99 10.53
C LEU A 43 -7.78 -5.85 11.94
N GLU A 44 -7.91 -6.97 12.66
CA GLU A 44 -8.57 -7.01 13.97
C GLU A 44 -7.56 -7.04 15.12
N ILE A 45 -6.27 -7.20 14.80
CA ILE A 45 -5.20 -7.30 15.80
C ILE A 45 -4.51 -5.94 15.89
N PRO A 46 -4.30 -5.42 17.11
CA PRO A 46 -3.54 -4.18 17.28
C PRO A 46 -2.09 -4.36 16.84
N LEU A 47 -1.53 -3.32 16.24
CA LEU A 47 -0.10 -3.23 15.99
C LEU A 47 0.68 -3.25 17.31
N PRO A 48 1.93 -3.75 17.30
CA PRO A 48 2.78 -3.74 18.47
C PRO A 48 2.98 -2.31 18.96
N SER A 49 3.07 -2.16 20.29
CA SER A 49 3.28 -0.85 20.90
C SER A 49 4.58 -0.21 20.38
N SER A 50 4.66 1.13 20.36
CA SER A 50 5.87 1.83 19.91
C SER A 50 7.12 1.43 20.69
N ARG A 51 6.96 1.06 21.97
CA ARG A 51 8.05 0.56 22.83
C ARG A 51 8.50 -0.83 22.41
N GLU A 52 7.56 -1.71 22.13
CA GLU A 52 7.81 -3.09 21.75
C GLU A 52 8.46 -3.16 20.37
N LEU A 53 7.87 -2.48 19.38
CA LEU A 53 8.39 -2.46 18.02
C LEU A 53 9.79 -1.83 17.95
N ALA A 54 10.04 -0.77 18.70
CA ALA A 54 11.37 -0.16 18.79
C ALA A 54 12.41 -1.13 19.36
N LYS A 55 12.05 -1.87 20.43
CA LYS A 55 12.93 -2.87 21.05
C LYS A 55 13.26 -4.01 20.08
N HIS A 56 12.26 -4.48 19.31
CA HIS A 56 12.45 -5.57 18.35
C HIS A 56 13.27 -5.17 17.13
N LEU A 57 13.05 -3.97 16.61
CA LEU A 57 13.76 -3.45 15.44
C LEU A 57 15.14 -2.85 15.80
N GLY A 58 15.43 -2.66 17.08
CA GLY A 58 16.68 -2.04 17.54
C GLY A 58 16.82 -0.57 17.16
N ILE A 59 15.71 0.16 17.03
CA ILE A 59 15.68 1.59 16.66
C ILE A 59 15.13 2.46 17.78
N SER A 60 15.27 3.78 17.65
CA SER A 60 14.71 4.73 18.62
C SER A 60 13.18 4.66 18.65
N ARG A 61 12.61 4.66 19.87
CA ARG A 61 11.16 4.79 20.08
C ARG A 61 10.59 6.01 19.37
N ASN A 62 11.32 7.13 19.35
CA ASN A 62 10.85 8.36 18.72
C ASN A 62 10.61 8.16 17.22
N THR A 63 11.47 7.39 16.56
CA THR A 63 11.33 7.03 15.14
C THR A 63 10.05 6.24 14.87
N VAL A 64 9.72 5.28 15.74
CA VAL A 64 8.49 4.48 15.62
C VAL A 64 7.26 5.36 15.86
N VAL A 65 7.29 6.22 16.88
CA VAL A 65 6.19 7.14 17.18
C VAL A 65 5.93 8.08 16.00
N LEU A 66 6.97 8.66 15.41
CA LEU A 66 6.85 9.54 14.24
C LEU A 66 6.31 8.79 13.02
N ALA A 67 6.72 7.54 12.79
CA ALA A 67 6.19 6.72 11.71
C ALA A 67 4.69 6.40 11.92
N TYR A 68 4.29 6.04 13.14
CA TYR A 68 2.88 5.79 13.47
C TYR A 68 2.03 7.04 13.35
N GLN A 69 2.51 8.18 13.84
CA GLN A 69 1.79 9.46 13.72
C GLN A 69 1.53 9.79 12.25
N GLN A 70 2.57 9.69 11.41
CA GLN A 70 2.42 9.93 9.98
C GLN A 70 1.42 8.96 9.32
N LEU A 71 1.41 7.69 9.70
CA LEU A 71 0.44 6.72 9.19
C LEU A 71 -1.01 7.02 9.63
N ILE A 72 -1.19 7.63 10.81
CA ILE A 72 -2.50 8.10 11.27
C ILE A 72 -2.93 9.32 10.46
N ASP A 73 -2.02 10.27 10.25
CA ASP A 73 -2.29 11.49 9.49
C ASP A 73 -2.65 11.16 8.02
N GLU A 74 -2.02 10.12 7.46
CA GLU A 74 -2.31 9.58 6.12
C GLU A 74 -3.57 8.69 6.10
N GLY A 75 -4.16 8.37 7.26
CA GLY A 75 -5.39 7.58 7.40
C GLY A 75 -5.22 6.06 7.31
N TYR A 76 -3.99 5.53 7.31
CA TYR A 76 -3.75 4.09 7.34
C TYR A 76 -4.03 3.46 8.70
N LEU A 77 -3.79 4.22 9.78
CA LEU A 77 -3.96 3.77 11.15
C LEU A 77 -4.96 4.63 11.92
N VAL A 78 -5.65 3.99 12.86
CA VAL A 78 -6.50 4.65 13.85
C VAL A 78 -5.95 4.37 15.24
N SER A 79 -5.74 5.44 16.01
CA SER A 79 -5.43 5.34 17.43
C SER A 79 -6.73 5.10 18.21
N ARG A 80 -6.79 4.03 19.00
CA ARG A 80 -7.89 3.78 19.94
C ARG A 80 -7.38 3.93 21.37
N GLU A 81 -8.08 4.74 22.16
CA GLU A 81 -7.73 5.00 23.54
C GLU A 81 -7.59 3.67 24.33
N ARG A 82 -6.47 3.52 25.04
CA ARG A 82 -6.11 2.32 25.86
C ARG A 82 -6.03 0.99 25.10
N SER A 83 -6.22 0.99 23.78
CA SER A 83 -6.32 -0.25 22.99
C SER A 83 -5.17 -0.38 21.97
N GLY A 84 -4.51 0.73 21.61
CA GLY A 84 -3.36 0.73 20.72
C GLY A 84 -3.69 1.24 19.32
N TYR A 85 -2.90 0.82 18.34
CA TYR A 85 -3.03 1.26 16.94
C TYR A 85 -3.64 0.15 16.10
N TYR A 86 -4.67 0.48 15.32
CA TYR A 86 -5.39 -0.44 14.46
C TYR A 86 -5.34 0.05 13.02
N ILE A 87 -5.46 -0.86 12.05
CA ILE A 87 -5.56 -0.51 10.64
C ILE A 87 -6.94 0.09 10.38
N ASP A 88 -7.01 1.20 9.65
CA ASP A 88 -8.29 1.76 9.24
C ASP A 88 -8.92 0.88 8.15
N LYS A 89 -10.06 0.26 8.48
CA LYS A 89 -10.82 -0.56 7.53
C LYS A 89 -11.37 0.30 6.38
N SER A 90 -11.62 1.59 6.60
CA SER A 90 -12.18 2.51 5.60
C SER A 90 -11.26 2.67 4.38
N MET A 91 -9.94 2.68 4.60
CA MET A 91 -8.93 2.74 3.54
C MET A 91 -8.90 1.49 2.66
N LEU A 92 -9.38 0.35 3.17
CA LEU A 92 -9.43 -0.92 2.43
C LEU A 92 -10.73 -1.05 1.62
N SER A 93 -11.79 -0.39 2.06
CA SER A 93 -13.12 -0.43 1.42
C SER A 93 -13.13 0.09 -0.01
N GLY A 94 -12.25 1.03 -0.36
CA GLY A 94 -12.11 1.56 -1.72
C GLY A 94 -11.33 0.66 -2.68
N ARG A 95 -10.77 -0.46 -2.21
CA ARG A 95 -10.05 -1.39 -3.08
C ARG A 95 -11.06 -2.25 -3.83
N VAL A 96 -11.04 -2.15 -5.15
CA VAL A 96 -11.64 -3.16 -6.02
C VAL A 96 -10.89 -4.45 -5.73
N LYS A 97 -11.53 -5.41 -5.05
CA LYS A 97 -11.01 -6.77 -5.00
C LYS A 97 -10.86 -7.19 -6.46
N LEU A 98 -9.62 -7.38 -6.91
CA LEU A 98 -9.35 -8.10 -8.15
C LEU A 98 -9.78 -9.54 -7.87
N THR A 99 -11.09 -9.79 -7.90
CA THR A 99 -11.59 -11.12 -8.15
C THR A 99 -10.91 -11.52 -9.45
N PRO A 100 -10.11 -12.60 -9.48
CA PRO A 100 -9.64 -13.13 -10.75
C PRO A 100 -10.89 -13.27 -11.59
N ILE A 101 -10.97 -12.52 -12.68
CA ILE A 101 -12.08 -12.67 -13.59
C ILE A 101 -11.81 -14.03 -14.22
N ILE A 102 -12.33 -15.08 -13.59
CA ILE A 102 -12.49 -16.37 -14.24
C ILE A 102 -13.59 -16.06 -15.24
N HIS A 103 -13.19 -15.64 -16.43
CA HIS A 103 -14.11 -15.53 -17.54
C HIS A 103 -14.58 -16.96 -17.80
N PRO A 104 -15.87 -17.29 -17.63
CA PRO A 104 -16.38 -18.59 -18.06
C PRO A 104 -16.34 -18.75 -19.59
N ASP A 105 -15.75 -17.79 -20.29
CA ASP A 105 -15.71 -17.62 -21.73
C ASP A 105 -14.32 -17.19 -22.22
N ASP A 106 -13.26 -17.83 -21.74
CA ASP A 106 -11.93 -17.77 -22.41
C ASP A 106 -11.97 -18.33 -23.87
N ALA A 107 -13.16 -18.72 -24.37
CA ALA A 107 -13.39 -19.08 -25.77
C ALA A 107 -13.83 -17.90 -26.65
N VAL A 108 -14.42 -16.83 -26.10
CA VAL A 108 -14.83 -15.66 -26.89
C VAL A 108 -14.14 -14.41 -26.34
N GLN A 109 -13.01 -14.08 -26.95
CA GLN A 109 -12.38 -12.78 -26.76
C GLN A 109 -13.40 -11.69 -27.11
N PRO A 110 -13.63 -10.68 -26.25
CA PRO A 110 -14.51 -9.58 -26.58
C PRO A 110 -14.05 -8.93 -27.88
N ASP A 111 -14.96 -8.82 -28.85
CA ASP A 111 -14.69 -8.21 -30.16
C ASP A 111 -14.58 -6.69 -29.99
N TRP A 112 -13.42 -6.26 -29.50
CA TRP A 112 -13.09 -4.86 -29.32
C TRP A 112 -13.16 -4.09 -30.65
N ASP A 113 -13.02 -4.73 -31.81
CA ASP A 113 -13.13 -4.06 -33.11
C ASP A 113 -14.59 -3.63 -33.40
N HIS A 114 -15.59 -4.41 -32.95
CA HIS A 114 -17.01 -4.02 -33.03
C HIS A 114 -17.43 -2.98 -31.98
N HIS A 115 -16.85 -3.04 -30.78
CA HIS A 115 -17.24 -2.15 -29.67
C HIS A 115 -16.54 -0.80 -29.71
N ILE A 116 -15.35 -0.71 -30.33
CA ILE A 116 -14.60 0.53 -30.47
C ILE A 116 -15.05 1.24 -31.75
N LYS A 117 -15.93 2.24 -31.59
CA LYS A 117 -16.48 3.05 -32.69
C LYS A 117 -15.44 3.87 -33.48
N PHE A 118 -14.22 4.01 -32.96
CA PHE A 118 -13.21 4.86 -33.55
C PHE A 118 -11.84 4.17 -33.55
N ARG A 119 -11.24 4.01 -34.74
CA ARG A 119 -9.92 3.39 -34.90
C ARG A 119 -8.85 4.48 -34.76
N PRO A 120 -8.10 4.55 -33.64
CA PRO A 120 -7.11 5.62 -33.44
C PRO A 120 -5.98 5.58 -34.48
N SER A 121 -5.69 4.39 -35.03
CA SER A 121 -4.73 4.19 -36.12
C SER A 121 -5.18 4.78 -37.46
N GLN A 122 -6.47 5.06 -37.65
CA GLN A 122 -7.01 5.75 -38.81
C GLN A 122 -7.17 7.26 -38.59
N GLN A 123 -6.89 7.75 -37.38
CA GLN A 123 -6.90 9.19 -37.14
C GLN A 123 -5.73 9.83 -37.88
N HIS A 124 -6.02 10.84 -38.71
CA HIS A 124 -4.98 11.60 -39.40
C HIS A 124 -3.94 12.07 -38.39
N ASN A 125 -2.69 11.64 -38.60
CA ASN A 125 -1.58 12.07 -37.77
C ASN A 125 -1.47 13.59 -37.90
N ILE A 126 -1.56 14.30 -36.78
CA ILE A 126 -1.38 15.75 -36.76
C ILE A 126 0.11 16.01 -36.93
N VAL A 127 0.55 16.12 -38.19
CA VAL A 127 1.92 16.53 -38.51
C VAL A 127 2.03 18.02 -38.20
N LYS A 128 2.65 18.34 -37.07
CA LYS A 128 3.00 19.73 -36.75
C LYS A 128 4.17 20.14 -37.64
N PRO A 129 4.01 21.10 -38.56
CA PRO A 129 5.14 21.62 -39.31
C PRO A 129 6.15 22.25 -38.35
N ILE A 130 7.44 22.09 -38.66
CA ILE A 130 8.56 22.56 -37.83
C ILE A 130 8.51 24.09 -37.58
N ASP A 131 7.81 24.83 -38.44
CA ASP A 131 7.74 26.30 -38.48
C ASP A 131 6.33 26.81 -38.09
N TRP A 132 5.75 26.29 -37.01
CA TRP A 132 4.40 26.64 -36.53
C TRP A 132 4.22 28.11 -36.13
N LYS A 133 5.29 28.91 -36.12
CA LYS A 133 5.33 30.30 -35.64
C LYS A 133 5.26 31.35 -36.76
N LYS A 134 5.08 30.95 -38.02
CA LYS A 134 5.02 31.84 -39.19
C LYS A 134 3.64 31.97 -39.86
N TYR A 135 2.57 31.48 -39.22
CA TYR A 135 1.19 31.78 -39.59
C TYR A 135 0.57 32.80 -38.65
#